data_AF-A0A939RD23-F1
#
_entry.id   AF-A0A939RD23-F1
#
_cell.length_a   1.000
_cell.length_b   1.000
_cell.length_c   1.000
_cell.angle_alpha   90.00
_cell.angle_beta   90.00
_cell.angle_gamma   90.00
#
_symmetry.space_group_name_H-M   'P 1'
#
loop_
_entity.id
_entity.type
_entity.pdbx_description
1 polymer ?
#
loop_
_entity_poly.entity_id
_entity_poly.type
_entity_poly.pdbx_seq_one_letter_code
_entity_poly.pdbx_strand_id
1 'polypeptide(L)'
;GDEMAVIMVHSDPSLATLLESKIKKINKILSIKHEDDPSVKVSAGVAFGEPGITVEIIFKRADTCLYEVKNGNMNEISFYKSAKADKKKKQNNKQEAEKQ
;
A
#
# COMPACT_ATOMS: atom_id res chain seq x y z
N GLY A 1 -11.37 17.54 -7.36
CA GLY A 1 -10.43 16.74 -6.55
C GLY A 1 -9.96 15.60 -7.41
N ASP A 2 -8.68 15.26 -7.32
CA ASP A 2 -7.98 14.17 -8.01
C ASP A 2 -7.74 12.95 -7.09
N GLU A 3 -8.16 13.05 -5.83
CA GLU A 3 -8.06 11.99 -4.83
C GLU A 3 -9.32 11.14 -4.76
N MET A 4 -9.13 9.83 -4.64
CA MET A 4 -10.21 8.84 -4.54
C MET A 4 -9.90 7.83 -3.45
N ALA A 5 -10.94 7.34 -2.76
CA ALA A 5 -10.83 6.27 -1.77
C ALA A 5 -11.59 5.03 -2.24
N VAL A 6 -10.98 3.86 -2.08
CA VAL A 6 -11.60 2.55 -2.35
C VAL A 6 -11.64 1.77 -1.04
N ILE A 7 -12.85 1.42 -0.59
CA ILE A 7 -13.06 0.60 0.61
C ILE A 7 -13.30 -0.82 0.16
N MET A 8 -12.45 -1.75 0.64
CA MET A 8 -12.58 -3.17 0.35
C MET A 8 -13.03 -3.91 1.61
N VAL A 9 -14.14 -4.66 1.49
CA VAL A 9 -14.62 -5.56 2.53
C VAL A 9 -14.11 -6.98 2.28
N HIS A 10 -13.95 -7.77 3.33
CA HIS A 10 -13.41 -9.13 3.27
C HIS A 10 -12.02 -9.21 2.59
N SER A 11 -11.21 -8.16 2.73
CA SER A 11 -9.85 -8.09 2.23
C SER A 11 -8.83 -8.29 3.34
N ASP A 12 -7.78 -9.05 3.06
CA ASP A 12 -6.65 -9.26 3.96
C ASP A 12 -5.31 -9.00 3.25
N PRO A 13 -4.18 -8.91 3.99
CA PRO A 13 -2.87 -8.61 3.43
C PRO A 13 -2.37 -9.56 2.34
N SER A 14 -2.90 -10.78 2.20
CA SER A 14 -2.53 -11.69 1.11
C SER A 14 -2.87 -11.13 -0.28
N LEU A 15 -3.80 -10.17 -0.36
CA LEU A 15 -4.17 -9.48 -1.60
C LEU A 15 -3.14 -8.43 -2.04
N ALA A 16 -2.09 -8.15 -1.26
CA ALA A 16 -1.10 -7.12 -1.59
C ALA A 16 -0.50 -7.30 -2.99
N THR A 17 -0.05 -8.50 -3.34
CA THR A 17 0.51 -8.81 -4.67
C THR A 17 -0.51 -8.59 -5.79
N LEU A 18 -1.78 -8.91 -5.55
CA LEU A 18 -2.86 -8.68 -6.53
C LEU A 18 -3.10 -7.18 -6.73
N LEU A 19 -3.13 -6.40 -5.64
CA LEU A 19 -3.30 -4.95 -5.69
C LEU A 19 -2.13 -4.28 -6.42
N GLU A 20 -0.89 -4.70 -6.15
CA GLU A 20 0.28 -4.23 -6.90
C GLU A 20 0.15 -4.50 -8.40
N SER A 21 -0.25 -5.72 -8.78
CA SER A 21 -0.44 -6.10 -10.18
C SER A 21 -1.52 -5.23 -10.85
N LYS A 22 -2.63 -4.97 -10.15
CA LYS A 22 -3.70 -4.10 -10.65
C LYS A 22 -3.25 -2.66 -10.84
N ILE A 23 -2.56 -2.06 -9.88
CA ILE A 23 -2.04 -0.69 -10.00
C ILE A 23 -1.03 -0.59 -11.14
N LYS A 24 -0.10 -1.53 -11.27
CA LYS A 24 0.84 -1.59 -12.40
C LYS A 24 0.12 -1.66 -13.74
N LYS A 25 -0.94 -2.49 -13.83
CA LYS A 25 -1.74 -2.60 -15.06
C LYS A 25 -2.48 -1.30 -15.38
N ILE A 26 -3.06 -0.64 -14.36
CA ILE A 26 -3.71 0.67 -14.52
C ILE A 26 -2.70 1.70 -15.03
N ASN A 27 -1.53 1.81 -14.38
CA ASN A 27 -0.49 2.76 -14.79
C ASN A 27 0.07 2.45 -16.18
N LYS A 28 0.17 1.18 -16.57
CA LYS A 28 0.53 0.81 -17.94
C LYS A 28 -0.49 1.35 -18.95
N ILE A 29 -1.78 1.23 -18.67
CA ILE A 29 -2.85 1.73 -19.55
C ILE A 29 -2.82 3.26 -19.59
N LEU A 30 -2.77 3.92 -18.43
CA LEU A 30 -2.77 5.38 -18.32
C LEU A 30 -1.50 6.05 -18.86
N SER A 31 -0.38 5.32 -18.90
CA SER A 31 0.87 5.84 -19.44
C SER A 31 0.88 5.95 -20.96
N ILE A 32 -0.06 5.31 -21.65
CA ILE A 32 -0.18 5.36 -23.11
C ILE A 32 -0.71 6.74 -23.51
N LYS A 33 0.14 7.50 -24.18
CA LYS A 33 -0.21 8.82 -24.69
C LYS A 33 -1.06 8.66 -25.96
N HIS A 34 -2.24 9.27 -25.97
CA HIS A 34 -3.04 9.48 -27.17
C HIS A 34 -2.86 10.93 -27.63
N GLU A 35 -3.15 11.26 -28.90
CA GLU A 35 -2.91 12.62 -29.44
C GLU A 35 -3.55 13.73 -28.59
N ASP A 36 -4.67 13.43 -27.93
CA ASP A 36 -5.45 14.36 -27.12
C ASP A 36 -5.37 14.13 -25.59
N ASP A 37 -4.64 13.12 -25.10
CA ASP A 37 -4.64 12.74 -23.66
C ASP A 37 -3.21 12.66 -23.10
N PRO A 38 -2.85 13.46 -22.07
CA PRO A 38 -1.55 13.36 -21.43
C PRO A 38 -1.34 11.98 -20.77
N SER A 39 -0.09 11.53 -20.79
CA SER A 39 0.31 10.36 -20.02
C SER A 39 0.16 10.67 -18.53
N VAL A 40 -0.66 9.89 -17.83
CA VAL A 40 -0.90 10.04 -16.38
C VAL A 40 -0.57 8.75 -15.64
N LYS A 41 -0.35 8.88 -14.33
CA LYS A 41 -0.14 7.76 -13.41
C LYS A 41 -0.91 7.99 -12.12
N VAL A 42 -1.27 6.91 -11.47
CA VAL A 42 -1.87 6.89 -10.15
C VAL A 42 -0.88 6.38 -9.11
N SER A 43 -0.92 7.03 -7.95
CA SER A 43 -0.24 6.62 -6.73
C SER A 43 -1.27 6.10 -5.74
N ALA A 44 -0.98 4.99 -5.06
CA ALA A 44 -1.90 4.38 -4.10
C ALA A 44 -1.25 4.13 -2.74
N GLY A 45 -1.90 4.56 -1.66
CA GLY A 45 -1.58 4.16 -0.30
C GLY A 45 -2.64 3.19 0.22
N VAL A 46 -2.22 2.04 0.77
CA VAL A 46 -3.13 0.99 1.21
C VAL A 46 -2.92 0.69 2.68
N ALA A 47 -4.02 0.59 3.44
CA ALA A 47 -4.03 0.12 4.82
C ALA A 47 -5.07 -0.97 4.99
N PHE A 48 -4.69 -2.05 5.69
CA PHE A 48 -5.60 -3.12 6.06
C PHE A 48 -6.18 -2.84 7.45
N GLY A 49 -7.49 -3.06 7.60
CA GLY A 49 -8.15 -3.02 8.89
C GLY A 49 -7.77 -4.20 9.77
N GLU A 50 -7.67 -3.97 11.08
CA GLU A 50 -7.59 -5.02 12.09
C GLU A 50 -8.70 -4.77 13.13
N PRO A 51 -9.21 -5.82 13.82
CA PRO A 51 -10.13 -5.63 14.94
C PRO A 51 -9.58 -4.62 15.96
N GLY A 52 -10.43 -3.71 16.41
CA GLY A 52 -10.07 -2.67 17.38
C GLY A 52 -9.40 -1.41 16.78
N ILE A 53 -9.33 -1.30 15.45
CA ILE A 53 -8.84 -0.11 14.74
C ILE A 53 -10.03 0.66 14.18
N THR A 54 -10.07 1.97 14.40
CA THR A 54 -11.13 2.83 13.85
C THR A 54 -10.91 3.13 12.38
N VAL A 55 -11.97 3.57 11.70
CA VAL A 55 -11.93 3.95 10.30
C VAL A 55 -10.96 5.12 10.08
N GLU A 56 -10.95 6.11 10.97
CA GLU A 56 -10.07 7.28 10.89
C GLU A 56 -8.59 6.87 10.91
N ILE A 57 -8.24 5.85 11.71
CA ILE A 57 -6.87 5.33 11.76
C ILE A 57 -6.50 4.63 10.44
N ILE A 58 -7.42 3.87 9.84
CA ILE A 58 -7.19 3.21 8.55
C ILE A 58 -6.94 4.26 7.45
N PHE A 59 -7.77 5.30 7.38
CA PHE A 59 -7.60 6.40 6.43
C PHE A 59 -6.26 7.12 6.63
N LYS A 60 -5.91 7.48 7.87
CA LYS A 60 -4.63 8.14 8.17
C LYS A 60 -3.42 7.29 7.76
N ARG A 61 -3.51 5.97 7.94
CA ARG A 61 -2.46 5.02 7.52
C ARG A 61 -2.33 4.95 6.00
N ALA A 62 -3.46 4.86 5.29
CA ALA A 62 -3.48 4.85 3.83
C ALA A 62 -2.89 6.16 3.27
N ASP A 63 -3.30 7.31 3.83
CA ASP A 63 -2.79 8.63 3.47
C ASP A 63 -1.28 8.76 3.71
N THR A 64 -0.78 8.26 4.84
CA THR A 64 0.67 8.24 5.13
C THR A 64 1.44 7.46 4.06
N CYS A 65 0.93 6.30 3.65
CA CYS A 65 1.54 5.51 2.58
C CYS A 65 1.47 6.20 1.22
N LEU A 66 0.37 6.90 0.92
CA LEU A 66 0.23 7.67 -0.31
C LEU A 66 1.27 8.81 -0.36
N TYR A 67 1.51 9.48 0.76
CA TYR A 67 2.55 10.51 0.88
C TYR A 67 3.96 9.94 0.62
N GLU A 68 4.26 8.74 1.12
CA GLU A 68 5.54 8.07 0.84
C GLU A 68 5.74 7.77 -0.65
N VAL A 69 4.68 7.32 -1.34
CA VAL A 69 4.71 7.09 -2.80
C VAL A 69 4.94 8.39 -3.56
N LYS A 70 4.19 9.45 -3.23
CA LYS A 70 4.30 10.75 -3.92
C LYS A 70 5.69 11.39 -3.78
N ASN A 71 6.37 11.16 -2.66
CA ASN A 71 7.74 11.65 -2.43
C ASN A 71 8.84 10.79 -3.06
N GLY A 72 8.48 9.75 -3.84
CA GLY A 72 9.44 8.90 -4.54
C GLY A 72 10.19 7.90 -3.66
N ASN A 73 9.75 7.70 -2.41
CA ASN A 73 10.36 6.74 -1.48
C ASN A 73 9.92 5.30 -1.74
N MET A 74 8.86 5.10 -2.53
CA MET A 74 8.23 3.81 -2.83
C MET A 74 7.81 3.77 -4.31
N ASN A 75 7.50 2.57 -4.81
CA ASN A 75 6.86 2.38 -6.11
C ASN A 75 5.44 3.01 -6.14
N GLU A 76 4.74 2.93 -7.27
CA GLU A 76 3.39 3.46 -7.53
C GLU A 76 2.29 3.05 -6.51
N ILE A 77 2.59 2.12 -5.60
CA ILE A 77 1.73 1.70 -4.48
C ILE A 77 2.58 1.39 -3.24
N SER A 78 2.09 1.76 -2.05
CA SER A 78 2.69 1.41 -0.75
C SER A 78 1.63 0.85 0.21
N PHE A 79 2.05 -0.07 1.07
CA PHE A 79 1.20 -0.71 2.08
C PHE A 79 1.66 -0.36 3.49
N TYR A 80 0.72 0.01 4.34
CA TYR A 80 1.01 0.32 5.73
C TYR A 80 1.48 -0.93 6.46
N LYS A 81 2.72 -0.91 6.93
CA LYS A 81 3.29 -1.97 7.78
C LYS A 81 2.90 -1.68 9.22
N SER A 82 2.03 -2.50 9.81
CA SER A 82 1.69 -2.33 11.22
C SER A 82 2.90 -2.65 12.11
N ALA A 83 3.06 -1.92 13.22
CA ALA A 83 4.13 -2.15 14.19
C ALA A 83 4.17 -3.59 14.76
N LYS A 84 3.10 -4.38 14.61
CA LYS A 84 3.07 -5.81 14.98
C LYS A 84 3.89 -6.67 14.01
N ALA A 85 3.96 -6.32 12.73
CA ALA A 85 4.80 -7.01 11.74
C ALA A 85 6.30 -6.81 12.03
N ASP A 86 6.68 -5.63 12.53
CA ASP A 86 8.06 -5.32 12.95
C ASP A 86 8.47 -6.06 14.23
N LYS A 87 7.53 -6.27 15.16
CA LYS A 87 7.76 -7.07 16.37
C LYS A 87 7.94 -8.57 16.06
N LYS A 88 7.16 -9.12 15.11
CA LYS A 88 7.30 -10.53 14.65
C LYS A 88 8.65 -10.78 13.97
N LYS A 89 9.16 -9.85 13.14
CA LYS A 89 10.50 -9.98 12.54
C LYS A 89 11.63 -9.94 13.58
N LYS A 90 11.54 -9.06 14.59
CA LYS A 90 12.55 -8.98 15.66
C LYS A 90 12.57 -10.20 16.58
N GLN A 91 11.42 -10.83 16.85
CA GLN A 91 11.36 -12.06 17.66
C GLN A 91 11.92 -13.29 16.92
N ASN A 92 11.64 -13.43 15.62
CA ASN A 92 12.17 -14.55 14.84
C ASN A 92 13.70 -14.47 14.68
N ASN A 93 14.25 -13.27 14.43
CA ASN A 93 15.71 -13.11 14.29
C ASN A 93 16.48 -13.34 15.61
N LYS A 94 15.83 -13.16 16.77
CA LYS A 94 16.46 -13.40 18.08
C LYS A 94 16.57 -14.90 18.41
N GLN A 95 15.58 -15.71 18.00
CA GLN A 95 15.57 -17.16 18.23
C GLN A 95 16.55 -17.94 17.34
N GLU A 96 16.93 -17.40 16.18
CA GLU A 96 17.96 -18.00 15.32
C GLU A 96 19.39 -17.66 15.78
N ALA A 97 19.60 -16.49 16.40
CA ALA A 97 20.89 -16.09 16.96
C ALA A 97 21.23 -16.81 18.29
N GLU A 98 20.24 -17.33 19.01
CA GLU A 98 20.42 -18.10 20.25
C GLU A 98 20.52 -19.62 20.01
N LYS A 99 20.50 -20.07 18.74
CA LYS A 99 20.65 -21.48 18.32
C LYS A 99 21.98 -21.78 17.59
N GLN A 100 22.91 -20.82 17.58
CA GLN A 100 24.30 -20.99 17.12
C GLN A 100 25.24 -20.81 18.29
#